data_AF-A0A2A7A0J0-F1
#
_entry.id   AF-A0A2A7A0J0-F1
#
_cell.length_a   1.000
_cell.length_b   1.000
_cell.length_c   1.000
_cell.angle_alpha   90.00
_cell.angle_beta   90.00
_cell.angle_gamma   90.00
#
_symmetry.space_group_name_H-M   'P 1'
#
loop_
_entity.id
_entity.type
_entity.pdbx_description
1 polymer ?
#
loop_
_entity_poly.entity_id
_entity_poly.type
_entity_poly.pdbx_seq_one_letter_code
_entity_poly.pdbx_strand_id
1 'polypeptide(L)'
;MSPVRYFMDNNNFENRRNCVQKIRNDWTALREALKSKQLYYYETEKALQYSFLKVFDSHLELSGCQREVNMTFMQLRNFTLGRAAILRSGETATLNRFIPDRQYINSPNRFSPEGIEWLYLAIGTDEAAVVETTKAEIRAAAGDRFSYCPFKLSDSINYRKVIDLTVADNSTYEQLDELVDTTTHELSCRARSAVRKDLEKLLINTYCKLLSDYIFEPVESVDGDIMYAPFQTMAQYFKRKGYIGIIYKSTRYSGGKNLVLFDKNYAQPIGPIREYII
;
A
#
# COMPACT_ATOMS: atom_id res chain seq x y z
N MET A 1 -19.21 -22.72 11.09
CA MET A 1 -18.09 -22.13 11.87
C MET A 1 -17.48 -21.03 11.02
N SER A 2 -17.31 -19.79 11.53
CA SER A 2 -16.68 -18.71 10.74
C SER A 2 -15.28 -19.16 10.28
N PRO A 3 -14.82 -18.83 9.06
CA PRO A 3 -13.43 -19.07 8.63
C PRO A 3 -12.40 -18.53 9.63
N VAL A 4 -12.76 -17.48 10.39
CA VAL A 4 -11.95 -16.90 11.48
C VAL A 4 -11.91 -17.81 12.70
N ARG A 5 -13.04 -18.41 13.09
CA ARG A 5 -13.05 -19.48 14.11
C ARG A 5 -12.30 -20.71 13.62
N TYR A 6 -12.43 -21.09 12.36
CA TYR A 6 -11.63 -22.18 11.79
C TYR A 6 -10.12 -21.84 11.85
N PHE A 7 -9.70 -20.62 11.50
CA PHE A 7 -8.28 -20.26 11.54
C PHE A 7 -7.73 -20.17 12.98
N MET A 8 -8.52 -19.68 13.94
CA MET A 8 -8.08 -19.58 15.35
C MET A 8 -8.27 -20.87 16.16
N ASP A 9 -9.26 -21.70 15.79
CA ASP A 9 -9.60 -22.94 16.50
C ASP A 9 -8.93 -24.16 15.84
N ASN A 10 -8.59 -24.14 14.54
CA ASN A 10 -7.90 -25.24 13.83
C ASN A 10 -6.45 -24.96 13.43
N ASN A 11 -5.99 -23.70 13.32
CA ASN A 11 -4.56 -23.45 13.46
C ASN A 11 -4.30 -23.26 14.93
N ASN A 12 -4.06 -24.40 15.57
CA ASN A 12 -3.34 -24.45 16.81
C ASN A 12 -2.13 -23.51 16.67
N PHE A 13 -2.17 -22.35 17.33
CA PHE A 13 -1.04 -21.41 17.38
C PHE A 13 0.19 -22.10 17.98
N GLU A 14 0.19 -23.40 18.27
CA GLU A 14 1.34 -24.23 18.61
C GLU A 14 2.19 -24.68 17.39
N ASN A 15 1.67 -24.65 16.15
CA ASN A 15 2.43 -25.04 14.93
C ASN A 15 3.13 -23.84 14.22
N ARG A 16 3.82 -23.03 15.03
CA ARG A 16 4.23 -21.62 14.81
C ARG A 16 5.19 -21.33 13.67
N ARG A 17 5.99 -22.29 13.21
CA ARG A 17 7.08 -22.07 12.23
C ARG A 17 6.66 -21.66 10.81
N ASN A 18 5.36 -21.60 10.52
CA ASN A 18 4.86 -21.54 9.15
C ASN A 18 3.81 -20.44 8.88
N CYS A 19 3.54 -19.47 9.77
CA CYS A 19 2.51 -18.45 9.52
C CYS A 19 2.89 -17.55 8.32
N VAL A 20 4.08 -16.95 8.36
CA VAL A 20 4.64 -16.17 7.24
C VAL A 20 4.70 -17.01 5.96
N GLN A 21 5.20 -18.25 6.07
CA GLN A 21 5.29 -19.15 4.92
C GLN A 21 3.92 -19.51 4.33
N LYS A 22 2.89 -19.70 5.16
CA LYS A 22 1.53 -19.96 4.71
C LYS A 22 0.96 -18.75 3.96
N ILE A 23 1.15 -17.54 4.50
CA ILE A 23 0.70 -16.32 3.83
C ILE A 23 1.44 -16.12 2.49
N ARG A 24 2.76 -16.40 2.45
CA ARG A 24 3.54 -16.39 1.20
C ARG A 24 3.00 -17.38 0.17
N ASN A 25 2.70 -18.61 0.59
CA ASN A 25 2.13 -19.63 -0.31
C ASN A 25 0.75 -19.19 -0.83
N ASP A 26 -0.08 -18.60 0.02
CA ASP A 26 -1.38 -18.08 -0.38
C ASP A 26 -1.26 -16.90 -1.35
N TRP A 27 -0.28 -16.03 -1.14
CA TRP A 27 0.04 -14.92 -2.05
C TRP A 27 0.51 -15.44 -3.41
N THR A 28 1.42 -16.43 -3.43
CA THR A 28 1.87 -17.09 -4.65
C THR A 28 0.71 -17.72 -5.41
N ALA A 29 -0.21 -18.42 -4.73
CA ALA A 29 -1.38 -19.00 -5.37
C ALA A 29 -2.29 -17.93 -6.04
N LEU A 30 -2.49 -16.79 -5.38
CA LEU A 30 -3.21 -15.65 -5.96
C LEU A 30 -2.48 -15.07 -7.18
N ARG A 31 -1.15 -14.89 -7.09
CA ARG A 31 -0.31 -14.42 -8.22
C ARG A 31 -0.38 -15.36 -9.41
N GLU A 32 -0.31 -16.67 -9.18
CA GLU A 32 -0.39 -17.67 -10.26
C GLU A 32 -1.76 -17.71 -10.94
N ALA A 33 -2.85 -17.49 -10.19
CA ALA A 33 -4.19 -17.36 -10.79
C ALA A 33 -4.30 -16.13 -11.70
N LEU A 34 -3.70 -15.00 -11.30
CA LEU A 34 -3.63 -13.79 -12.12
C LEU A 34 -2.73 -14.00 -13.35
N LYS A 35 -1.56 -14.62 -13.15
CA LYS A 35 -0.60 -14.95 -14.21
C LYS A 35 -1.21 -15.86 -15.29
N SER A 36 -1.96 -16.87 -14.87
CA SER A 36 -2.62 -17.84 -15.74
C SER A 36 -3.96 -17.36 -16.32
N LYS A 37 -4.35 -16.10 -16.06
CA LYS A 37 -5.65 -15.51 -16.46
C LYS A 37 -6.86 -16.29 -15.95
N GLN A 38 -6.69 -17.10 -14.90
CA GLN A 38 -7.80 -17.71 -14.17
C GLN A 38 -8.54 -16.68 -13.31
N LEU A 39 -7.89 -15.57 -12.98
CA LEU A 39 -8.42 -14.42 -12.26
C LEU A 39 -7.96 -13.14 -12.98
N TYR A 40 -8.84 -12.16 -13.10
CA TYR A 40 -8.47 -10.80 -13.54
C TYR A 40 -8.48 -9.82 -12.37
N TYR A 41 -7.68 -8.75 -12.46
CA TYR A 41 -7.46 -7.83 -11.33
C TYR A 41 -8.73 -7.12 -10.83
N TYR A 42 -9.75 -6.97 -11.69
CA TYR A 42 -11.02 -6.34 -11.33
C TYR A 42 -12.02 -7.33 -10.71
N GLU A 43 -11.79 -8.65 -10.77
CA GLU A 43 -12.67 -9.69 -10.23
C GLU A 43 -12.48 -9.87 -8.71
N THR A 44 -12.61 -8.78 -7.95
CA THR A 44 -12.36 -8.75 -6.49
C THR A 44 -13.19 -9.77 -5.70
N GLU A 45 -14.42 -10.06 -6.11
CA GLU A 45 -15.28 -11.09 -5.47
C GLU A 45 -14.77 -12.52 -5.69
N LYS A 46 -14.17 -12.78 -6.85
CA LYS A 46 -13.51 -14.06 -7.14
C LYS A 46 -12.16 -14.13 -6.43
N ALA A 47 -11.42 -13.02 -6.34
CA ALA A 47 -10.20 -12.92 -5.56
C ALA A 47 -10.43 -13.25 -4.07
N LEU A 48 -11.60 -12.89 -3.51
CA LEU A 48 -12.01 -13.25 -2.14
C LEU A 48 -12.21 -14.76 -1.90
N GLN A 49 -12.21 -15.58 -2.96
CA GLN A 49 -12.20 -17.04 -2.83
C GLN A 49 -10.79 -17.61 -2.62
N TYR A 50 -9.74 -16.83 -2.92
CA TYR A 50 -8.35 -17.23 -2.68
C TYR A 50 -7.96 -16.96 -1.23
N SER A 51 -7.28 -17.93 -0.61
CA SER A 51 -6.94 -17.91 0.82
C SER A 51 -6.30 -16.61 1.29
N PHE A 52 -5.40 -16.03 0.47
CA PHE A 52 -4.70 -14.79 0.83
C PHE A 52 -5.70 -13.66 1.12
N LEU A 53 -6.51 -13.30 0.12
CA LEU A 53 -7.43 -12.18 0.26
C LEU A 53 -8.61 -12.53 1.18
N LYS A 54 -9.08 -13.78 1.17
CA LYS A 54 -10.15 -14.26 2.06
C LYS A 54 -9.81 -14.07 3.54
N VAL A 55 -8.63 -14.52 3.94
CA VAL A 55 -8.19 -14.44 5.33
C VAL A 55 -7.83 -13.00 5.69
N PHE A 56 -7.16 -12.28 4.79
CA PHE A 56 -6.87 -10.85 4.98
C PHE A 56 -8.15 -10.03 5.18
N ASP A 57 -9.17 -10.19 4.32
CA ASP A 57 -10.47 -9.51 4.43
C ASP A 57 -11.14 -9.80 5.77
N SER A 58 -11.17 -11.07 6.17
CA SER A 58 -11.76 -11.48 7.45
C SER A 58 -11.09 -10.81 8.66
N HIS A 59 -9.77 -10.57 8.60
CA HIS A 59 -9.04 -9.86 9.66
C HIS A 59 -9.22 -8.35 9.55
N LEU A 60 -9.25 -7.79 8.34
CA LEU A 60 -9.47 -6.37 8.11
C LEU A 60 -10.86 -5.91 8.57
N GLU A 61 -11.84 -6.81 8.67
CA GLU A 61 -13.16 -6.51 9.26
C GLU A 61 -13.14 -6.33 10.79
N LEU A 62 -12.07 -6.76 11.46
CA LEU A 62 -11.94 -6.60 12.91
C LEU A 62 -11.54 -5.17 13.24
N SER A 63 -12.31 -4.51 14.12
CA SER A 63 -12.04 -3.11 14.49
C SER A 63 -10.64 -2.87 15.06
N GLY A 64 -10.03 -3.88 15.69
CA GLY A 64 -8.65 -3.84 16.16
C GLY A 64 -7.66 -3.70 15.01
N CYS A 65 -7.77 -4.56 14.00
CA CYS A 65 -6.94 -4.52 12.79
C CYS A 65 -7.17 -3.24 11.99
N GLN A 66 -8.42 -2.78 11.89
CA GLN A 66 -8.73 -1.51 11.24
C GLN A 66 -8.02 -0.32 11.91
N ARG A 67 -7.97 -0.28 13.24
CA ARG A 67 -7.24 0.78 13.94
C ARG A 67 -5.73 0.73 13.70
N GLU A 68 -5.20 -0.45 13.44
CA GLU A 68 -3.78 -0.67 13.18
C GLU A 68 -3.39 -0.12 11.80
N VAL A 69 -4.16 -0.43 10.76
CA VAL A 69 -3.77 -0.17 9.36
C VAL A 69 -4.43 1.06 8.72
N ASN A 70 -5.42 1.68 9.36
CA ASN A 70 -6.11 2.83 8.78
C ASN A 70 -5.42 4.13 9.17
N MET A 71 -5.19 5.00 8.19
CA MET A 71 -4.87 6.40 8.42
C MET A 71 -6.00 7.29 7.93
N THR A 72 -6.54 8.12 8.81
CA THR A 72 -7.57 9.09 8.44
C THR A 72 -6.95 10.28 7.70
N PHE A 73 -7.75 10.96 6.89
CA PHE A 73 -7.32 12.20 6.23
C PHE A 73 -6.93 13.29 7.23
N MET A 74 -7.57 13.34 8.39
CA MET A 74 -7.16 14.24 9.47
C MET A 74 -5.73 13.95 9.94
N GLN A 75 -5.37 12.67 10.13
CA GLN A 75 -4.00 12.29 10.51
C GLN A 75 -3.00 12.54 9.38
N LEU A 76 -3.39 12.32 8.12
CA LEU A 76 -2.53 12.57 6.96
C LEU A 76 -2.09 14.04 6.82
N ARG A 77 -2.85 14.99 7.39
CA ARG A 77 -2.47 16.41 7.39
C ARG A 77 -1.23 16.73 8.22
N ASN A 78 -0.80 15.80 9.08
CA ASN A 78 0.44 15.94 9.83
C ASN A 78 1.69 15.60 8.98
N PHE A 79 1.49 15.22 7.71
CA PHE A 79 2.56 14.89 6.79
C PHE A 79 2.63 15.91 5.65
N THR A 80 3.82 16.09 5.11
CA THR A 80 4.06 16.82 3.87
C THR A 80 3.75 15.89 2.69
N LEU A 81 3.09 16.44 1.68
CA LEU A 81 2.78 15.75 0.43
C LEU A 81 3.38 16.53 -0.73
N GLY A 82 3.87 15.82 -1.73
CA GLY A 82 4.37 16.47 -2.93
C GLY A 82 4.54 15.52 -4.10
N ARG A 83 4.70 16.12 -5.27
CA ARG A 83 4.97 15.42 -6.52
C ARG A 83 6.01 16.19 -7.31
N ALA A 84 6.85 15.49 -8.05
CA ALA A 84 7.85 16.09 -8.91
C ALA A 84 7.70 15.65 -10.37
N ALA A 85 8.32 16.41 -11.25
CA ALA A 85 8.45 16.12 -12.68
C ALA A 85 9.81 16.62 -13.19
N ILE A 86 10.34 15.94 -14.20
CA ILE A 86 11.44 16.47 -15.02
C ILE A 86 10.80 17.26 -16.17
N LEU A 87 11.17 18.53 -16.29
CA LEU A 87 10.67 19.42 -17.34
C LEU A 87 11.52 19.28 -18.61
N ARG A 88 10.85 19.28 -19.77
CA ARG A 88 11.51 19.33 -21.07
C ARG A 88 12.11 20.72 -21.32
N SER A 89 13.00 20.83 -22.29
CA SER A 89 13.52 22.15 -22.71
C SER A 89 12.37 23.05 -23.16
N GLY A 90 12.35 24.29 -22.68
CA GLY A 90 11.29 25.28 -22.97
C GLY A 90 9.96 25.04 -22.24
N GLU A 91 9.79 23.94 -21.50
CA GLU A 91 8.60 23.70 -20.69
C GLU A 91 8.59 24.61 -19.44
N THR A 92 7.42 25.18 -19.16
CA THR A 92 7.13 25.93 -17.93
C THR A 92 6.20 25.10 -17.05
N ALA A 93 6.57 24.88 -15.79
CA ALA A 93 5.71 24.13 -14.88
C ALA A 93 4.46 24.96 -14.52
N THR A 94 3.30 24.31 -14.61
CA THR A 94 2.04 24.82 -14.08
C THR A 94 1.52 23.85 -13.02
N LEU A 95 0.60 24.28 -12.15
CA LEU A 95 0.01 23.38 -11.15
C LEU A 95 -0.63 22.14 -11.81
N ASN A 96 -1.25 22.30 -12.98
CA ASN A 96 -1.85 21.22 -13.75
C ASN A 96 -0.83 20.17 -14.21
N ARG A 97 0.45 20.53 -14.37
CA ARG A 97 1.53 19.61 -14.75
C ARG A 97 1.70 18.45 -13.75
N PHE A 98 1.28 18.67 -12.51
CA PHE A 98 1.37 17.70 -11.41
C PHE A 98 0.06 16.94 -11.17
N ILE A 99 -1.00 17.24 -11.91
CA ILE A 99 -2.26 16.49 -11.87
C ILE A 99 -2.20 15.35 -12.92
N PRO A 100 -2.56 14.11 -12.57
CA PRO A 100 -2.69 13.03 -13.56
C PRO A 100 -3.72 13.37 -14.64
N ASP A 101 -3.31 13.13 -15.89
CA ASP A 101 -4.14 13.30 -17.07
C ASP A 101 -4.06 12.03 -17.92
N ARG A 102 -5.22 11.44 -18.19
CA ARG A 102 -5.39 10.17 -18.92
C ARG A 102 -4.60 10.14 -20.22
N GLN A 103 -4.49 11.26 -20.95
CA GLN A 103 -3.80 11.29 -22.25
C GLN A 103 -2.28 10.99 -22.17
N TYR A 104 -1.70 11.05 -20.97
CA TYR A 104 -0.28 10.78 -20.73
C TYR A 104 -0.05 9.46 -19.97
N ILE A 105 -1.10 8.69 -19.67
CA ILE A 105 -1.02 7.43 -18.92
C ILE A 105 -1.18 6.28 -19.91
N ASN A 106 -0.12 6.04 -20.69
CA ASN A 106 -0.11 5.09 -21.82
C ASN A 106 0.49 3.72 -21.44
N SER A 107 0.62 3.44 -20.15
CA SER A 107 1.08 2.14 -19.65
C SER A 107 0.51 1.87 -18.25
N PRO A 108 0.33 0.59 -17.89
CA PRO A 108 -0.06 0.22 -16.54
C PRO A 108 1.07 0.50 -15.54
N ASN A 109 0.68 0.71 -14.28
CA ASN A 109 1.59 0.80 -13.16
C ASN A 109 1.15 -0.16 -12.04
N ARG A 110 1.87 -0.13 -10.91
CA ARG A 110 1.69 -1.01 -9.75
C ARG A 110 0.24 -1.10 -9.27
N PHE A 111 -0.48 0.01 -9.24
CA PHE A 111 -1.80 0.06 -8.64
C PHE A 111 -2.92 0.28 -9.63
N SER A 112 -2.64 0.84 -10.81
CA SER A 112 -3.68 1.13 -11.79
C SER A 112 -3.31 0.65 -13.20
N PRO A 113 -4.29 0.20 -13.99
CA PRO A 113 -4.09 -0.04 -15.42
C PRO A 113 -3.89 1.28 -16.17
N GLU A 114 -3.63 1.16 -17.47
CA GLU A 114 -3.52 2.29 -18.39
C GLU A 114 -4.75 3.22 -18.34
N GLY A 115 -4.53 4.52 -18.51
CA GLY A 115 -5.60 5.52 -18.59
C GLY A 115 -6.35 5.85 -17.28
N ILE A 116 -5.92 5.29 -16.14
CA ILE A 116 -6.52 5.58 -14.84
C ILE A 116 -5.81 6.75 -14.14
N GLU A 117 -6.57 7.80 -13.85
CA GLU A 117 -6.07 9.06 -13.31
C GLU A 117 -6.02 9.07 -11.77
N TRP A 118 -5.31 8.11 -11.18
CA TRP A 118 -5.02 8.13 -9.74
C TRP A 118 -3.86 9.08 -9.43
N LEU A 119 -3.89 9.72 -8.27
CA LEU A 119 -2.89 10.71 -7.87
C LEU A 119 -1.83 10.07 -6.98
N TYR A 120 -0.59 10.09 -7.46
CA TYR A 120 0.58 9.55 -6.77
C TYR A 120 1.39 10.69 -6.18
N LEU A 121 1.57 10.66 -4.86
CA LEU A 121 2.30 11.65 -4.08
C LEU A 121 3.38 10.95 -3.27
N ALA A 122 4.53 11.60 -3.08
CA ALA A 122 5.40 11.26 -1.97
C ALA A 122 4.80 11.82 -0.67
N ILE A 123 4.97 11.10 0.43
CA ILE A 123 4.50 11.47 1.77
C ILE A 123 5.66 11.34 2.76
N GLY A 124 5.86 12.36 3.61
CA GLY A 124 6.97 12.42 4.55
C GLY A 124 6.71 13.36 5.72
N THR A 125 7.59 13.31 6.73
CA THR A 125 7.50 14.15 7.94
C THR A 125 7.80 15.62 7.67
N ASP A 126 8.61 15.87 6.64
CA ASP A 126 8.99 17.19 6.19
C ASP A 126 9.21 17.18 4.68
N GLU A 127 9.41 18.37 4.14
CA GLU A 127 9.55 18.55 2.70
C GLU A 127 10.85 18.03 2.12
N ALA A 128 11.94 18.03 2.89
CA ALA A 128 13.21 17.49 2.42
C ALA A 128 13.09 15.98 2.17
N ALA A 129 12.46 15.25 3.10
CA ALA A 129 12.19 13.82 2.95
C ALA A 129 11.28 13.53 1.73
N VAL A 130 10.27 14.36 1.50
CA VAL A 130 9.37 14.24 0.34
C VAL A 130 10.13 14.51 -0.96
N VAL A 131 10.95 15.56 -1.02
CA VAL A 131 11.74 15.91 -2.21
C VAL A 131 12.69 14.77 -2.57
N GLU A 132 13.44 14.20 -1.61
CA GLU A 132 14.33 13.06 -1.86
C GLU A 132 13.58 11.83 -2.37
N THR A 133 12.41 11.54 -1.79
CA THR A 133 11.53 10.48 -2.29
C THR A 133 11.11 10.74 -3.74
N THR A 134 10.69 11.96 -4.07
CA THR A 134 10.26 12.30 -5.43
C THR A 134 11.40 12.24 -6.45
N LYS A 135 12.61 12.67 -6.09
CA LYS A 135 13.81 12.56 -6.96
C LYS A 135 14.06 11.09 -7.34
N ALA A 136 14.02 10.20 -6.35
CA ALA A 136 14.23 8.78 -6.56
C ALA A 136 13.10 8.15 -7.42
N GLU A 137 11.83 8.48 -7.16
CA GLU A 137 10.69 7.95 -7.91
C GLU A 137 10.71 8.34 -9.39
N ILE A 138 11.06 9.59 -9.72
CA ILE A 138 11.16 10.04 -11.12
C ILE A 138 12.54 9.77 -11.74
N ARG A 139 13.47 9.19 -10.97
CA ARG A 139 14.86 8.88 -11.38
C ARG A 139 15.62 10.10 -11.87
N ALA A 140 15.46 11.21 -11.16
CA ALA A 140 16.11 12.46 -11.52
C ALA A 140 17.64 12.32 -11.44
N ALA A 141 18.32 12.80 -12.46
CA ALA A 141 19.77 12.71 -12.64
C ALA A 141 20.40 14.10 -12.77
N ALA A 142 21.73 14.16 -12.62
CA ALA A 142 22.48 15.40 -12.78
C ALA A 142 22.21 16.03 -14.16
N GLY A 143 21.89 17.33 -14.17
CA GLY A 143 21.51 18.08 -15.37
C GLY A 143 20.00 18.11 -15.67
N ASP A 144 19.18 17.31 -14.98
CA ASP A 144 17.72 17.35 -15.16
C ASP A 144 17.12 18.67 -14.64
N ARG A 145 16.17 19.22 -15.39
CA ARG A 145 15.31 20.32 -14.92
C ARG A 145 14.25 19.77 -13.96
N PHE A 146 14.61 19.65 -12.70
CA PHE A 146 13.72 19.15 -11.66
C PHE A 146 12.71 20.21 -11.26
N SER A 147 11.43 19.81 -11.19
CA SER A 147 10.33 20.65 -10.75
C SER A 147 9.51 19.91 -9.69
N TYR A 148 9.33 20.53 -8.52
CA TYR A 148 8.60 19.99 -7.38
C TYR A 148 7.40 20.88 -7.03
N CYS A 149 6.27 20.24 -6.76
CA CYS A 149 5.06 20.90 -6.29
C CYS A 149 4.54 20.24 -5.00
N PRO A 150 4.36 21.01 -3.92
CA PRO A 150 3.69 20.53 -2.73
C PRO A 150 2.19 20.35 -2.97
N PHE A 151 1.54 19.48 -2.18
CA PHE A 151 0.11 19.19 -2.27
C PHE A 151 -0.59 19.37 -0.93
N LYS A 152 -1.86 19.78 -0.96
CA LYS A 152 -2.76 19.82 0.20
C LYS A 152 -3.94 18.89 -0.04
N LEU A 153 -4.33 18.14 0.99
CA LEU A 153 -5.55 17.32 0.98
C LEU A 153 -6.80 18.21 0.96
N SER A 154 -7.85 17.74 0.28
CA SER A 154 -9.15 18.41 0.25
C SER A 154 -9.80 18.45 1.65
N ASP A 155 -10.42 19.58 2.00
CA ASP A 155 -11.10 19.76 3.29
C ASP A 155 -12.40 18.96 3.41
N SER A 156 -12.97 18.50 2.30
CA SER A 156 -14.26 17.81 2.23
C SER A 156 -14.25 16.33 2.67
N ILE A 157 -13.09 15.77 3.00
CA ILE A 157 -12.89 14.30 3.12
C ILE A 157 -12.19 13.87 4.41
N ASN A 158 -12.21 14.69 5.46
CA ASN A 158 -11.43 14.47 6.69
C ASN A 158 -11.68 13.11 7.40
N TYR A 159 -12.89 12.54 7.29
CA TYR A 159 -13.26 11.26 7.89
C TYR A 159 -12.96 10.04 7.00
N ARG A 160 -12.59 10.26 5.74
CA ARG A 160 -12.19 9.19 4.83
C ARG A 160 -10.82 8.67 5.25
N LYS A 161 -10.55 7.42 4.88
CA LYS A 161 -9.36 6.68 5.28
C LYS A 161 -8.60 6.12 4.09
N VAL A 162 -7.29 6.06 4.25
CA VAL A 162 -6.38 5.26 3.43
C VAL A 162 -5.95 4.05 4.24
N ILE A 163 -5.51 2.99 3.55
CA ILE A 163 -4.84 1.88 4.21
C ILE A 163 -3.33 2.11 4.16
N ASP A 164 -2.66 1.94 5.29
CA ASP A 164 -1.22 1.98 5.41
C ASP A 164 -0.64 0.57 5.40
N LEU A 165 0.05 0.22 4.30
CA LEU A 165 0.72 -1.06 4.17
C LEU A 165 2.11 -1.07 4.83
N THR A 166 2.60 0.08 5.27
CA THR A 166 3.95 0.26 5.81
C THR A 166 4.04 0.12 7.34
N VAL A 167 2.92 -0.23 8.00
CA VAL A 167 2.80 -0.33 9.46
C VAL A 167 3.82 -1.25 10.11
N ALA A 168 4.30 -2.26 9.36
CA ALA A 168 5.23 -3.26 9.83
C ALA A 168 6.62 -3.17 9.16
N ASP A 169 6.90 -2.12 8.37
CA ASP A 169 8.14 -2.02 7.59
C ASP A 169 9.41 -1.97 8.46
N ASN A 170 9.28 -1.54 9.71
CA ASN A 170 10.37 -1.46 10.69
C ASN A 170 10.60 -2.79 11.44
N SER A 171 9.84 -3.83 11.15
CA SER A 171 9.99 -5.16 11.76
C SER A 171 10.54 -6.17 10.75
N THR A 172 11.40 -7.08 11.21
CA THR A 172 11.76 -8.27 10.42
C THR A 172 10.70 -9.36 10.57
N TYR A 173 10.72 -10.37 9.70
CA TYR A 173 9.80 -11.50 9.83
C TYR A 173 10.08 -12.30 11.10
N GLU A 174 11.34 -12.43 11.49
CA GLU A 174 11.78 -13.11 12.71
C GLU A 174 11.24 -12.38 13.95
N GLN A 175 11.30 -11.05 13.97
CA GLN A 175 10.73 -10.25 15.07
C GLN A 175 9.20 -10.41 15.17
N LEU A 176 8.51 -10.47 14.03
CA LEU A 176 7.06 -10.70 14.01
C LEU A 176 6.71 -12.11 14.53
N ASP A 177 7.47 -13.13 14.13
CA ASP A 177 7.29 -14.51 14.63
C ASP A 177 7.61 -14.60 16.14
N GLU A 178 8.67 -13.96 16.62
CA GLU A 178 9.01 -13.88 18.05
C GLU A 178 7.91 -13.18 18.88
N LEU A 179 7.29 -12.12 18.33
CA LEU A 179 6.17 -11.44 18.99
C LEU A 179 4.93 -12.34 19.06
N VAL A 180 4.64 -13.12 18.02
CA VAL A 180 3.55 -14.10 18.02
C VAL A 180 3.81 -15.18 19.07
N ASP A 181 5.04 -15.70 19.13
CA ASP A 181 5.45 -16.70 20.11
C ASP A 181 5.28 -16.16 21.53
N THR A 182 5.84 -14.99 21.82
CA THR A 182 5.77 -14.35 23.14
C THR A 182 4.31 -14.12 23.55
N THR A 183 3.51 -13.51 22.67
CA THR A 183 2.09 -13.22 22.91
C THR A 183 1.29 -14.49 23.21
N THR A 184 1.63 -15.60 22.55
CA THR A 184 0.98 -16.90 22.78
C THR A 184 1.35 -17.49 24.14
N HIS A 185 2.60 -17.36 24.59
CA HIS A 185 3.03 -17.85 25.91
C HIS A 185 2.37 -17.10 27.07
N GLU A 186 1.95 -15.85 26.86
CA GLU A 186 1.23 -15.05 27.86
C GLU A 186 -0.23 -15.51 28.10
N LEU A 187 -0.74 -16.50 27.35
CA LEU A 187 -2.08 -17.09 27.58
C LEU A 187 -2.28 -17.60 29.01
N SER A 188 -1.20 -17.98 29.69
CA SER A 188 -1.23 -18.45 31.09
C SER A 188 -1.45 -17.32 32.10
N CYS A 189 -1.11 -16.08 31.76
CA CYS A 189 -1.08 -14.94 32.67
C CYS A 189 -2.07 -13.81 32.30
N ARG A 190 -2.65 -13.85 31.09
CA ARG A 190 -3.56 -12.81 30.56
C ARG A 190 -4.91 -13.40 30.17
N ALA A 191 -5.94 -12.54 30.15
CA ALA A 191 -7.24 -12.92 29.64
C ALA A 191 -7.14 -13.35 28.15
N ARG A 192 -7.68 -14.53 27.81
CA ARG A 192 -7.67 -15.09 26.45
C ARG A 192 -8.13 -14.10 25.37
N SER A 193 -9.12 -13.26 25.69
CA SER A 193 -9.62 -12.23 24.77
C SER A 193 -8.64 -11.10 24.48
N ALA A 194 -7.74 -10.78 25.40
CA ALA A 194 -6.72 -9.77 25.20
C ALA A 194 -5.59 -10.32 24.32
N VAL A 195 -5.09 -11.52 24.63
CA VAL A 195 -4.08 -12.22 23.83
C VAL A 195 -4.55 -12.40 22.38
N ARG A 196 -5.80 -12.81 22.19
CA ARG A 196 -6.40 -12.94 20.86
C ARG A 196 -6.36 -11.64 20.05
N LYS A 197 -6.65 -10.49 20.66
CA LYS A 197 -6.62 -9.19 19.97
C LYS A 197 -5.21 -8.80 19.55
N ASP A 198 -4.20 -9.15 20.35
CA ASP A 198 -2.80 -8.88 20.02
C ASP A 198 -2.35 -9.78 18.85
N LEU A 199 -2.73 -11.06 18.86
CA LEU A 199 -2.48 -11.98 17.74
C LEU A 199 -3.17 -11.53 16.44
N GLU A 200 -4.42 -11.04 16.52
CA GLU A 200 -5.14 -10.48 15.37
C GLU A 200 -4.38 -9.30 14.75
N LYS A 201 -3.79 -8.42 15.58
CA LYS A 201 -2.96 -7.30 15.12
C LYS A 201 -1.63 -7.75 14.52
N LEU A 202 -0.94 -8.68 15.17
CA LEU A 202 0.33 -9.21 14.64
C LEU A 202 0.10 -9.86 13.27
N LEU A 203 -1.02 -10.57 13.09
CA LEU A 203 -1.35 -11.19 11.81
C LEU A 203 -1.61 -10.14 10.72
N ILE A 204 -2.40 -9.09 10.97
CA ILE A 204 -2.60 -8.03 9.96
C ILE A 204 -1.28 -7.32 9.63
N ASN A 205 -0.41 -7.13 10.63
CA ASN A 205 0.93 -6.56 10.43
C ASN A 205 1.79 -7.45 9.54
N THR A 206 1.74 -8.77 9.69
CA THR A 206 2.44 -9.72 8.80
C THR A 206 1.92 -9.65 7.37
N TYR A 207 0.61 -9.54 7.16
CA TYR A 207 0.04 -9.32 5.82
C TYR A 207 0.51 -8.00 5.20
N CYS A 208 0.48 -6.90 5.96
CA CYS A 208 0.94 -5.59 5.50
C CYS A 208 2.45 -5.62 5.17
N LYS A 209 3.28 -6.24 6.02
CA LYS A 209 4.72 -6.42 5.77
C LYS A 209 4.96 -7.15 4.47
N LEU A 210 4.24 -8.24 4.24
CA LEU A 210 4.32 -9.01 3.01
C LEU A 210 3.89 -8.14 1.82
N LEU A 211 2.72 -7.51 1.87
CA LEU A 211 2.28 -6.62 0.77
C LEU A 211 3.30 -5.51 0.48
N SER A 212 3.91 -4.93 1.51
CA SER A 212 4.92 -3.88 1.39
C SER A 212 6.23 -4.39 0.78
N ASP A 213 6.71 -5.57 1.17
CA ASP A 213 7.92 -6.16 0.59
C ASP A 213 7.71 -6.64 -0.86
N TYR A 214 6.55 -7.23 -1.14
CA TYR A 214 6.24 -7.78 -2.46
C TYR A 214 5.79 -6.71 -3.46
N ILE A 215 5.52 -5.46 -3.04
CA ILE A 215 5.13 -4.36 -3.97
C ILE A 215 6.21 -4.04 -5.02
N PHE A 216 7.43 -4.51 -4.76
CA PHE A 216 8.59 -4.42 -5.62
C PHE A 216 8.71 -5.58 -6.61
N GLU A 217 7.95 -6.65 -6.43
CA GLU A 217 8.05 -7.88 -7.22
C GLU A 217 6.96 -7.93 -8.29
N PRO A 218 7.22 -7.43 -9.50
CA PRO A 218 6.33 -7.70 -10.62
C PRO A 218 6.18 -9.21 -10.84
N VAL A 219 5.03 -9.64 -11.36
CA VAL A 219 4.91 -11.01 -11.89
C VAL A 219 5.73 -11.07 -13.18
N GLU A 220 6.68 -12.01 -13.25
CA GLU A 220 7.39 -12.31 -14.50
C GLU A 220 6.38 -12.86 -15.52
N SER A 221 6.08 -12.04 -16.54
CA SER A 221 5.10 -12.30 -17.57
C SER A 221 5.56 -11.68 -18.87
N VAL A 222 5.31 -12.36 -20.00
CA VAL A 222 5.49 -11.82 -21.35
C VAL A 222 4.45 -10.74 -21.64
N ASP A 223 3.31 -10.80 -20.95
CA ASP A 223 2.21 -9.85 -21.00
C ASP A 223 2.40 -8.79 -19.91
N GLY A 224 2.79 -7.58 -20.33
CA GLY A 224 3.01 -6.42 -19.46
C GLY A 224 1.77 -6.00 -18.67
N ASP A 225 0.57 -6.32 -19.15
CA ASP A 225 -0.69 -5.98 -18.49
C ASP A 225 -0.91 -6.80 -17.21
N ILE A 226 -0.26 -7.96 -17.10
CA ILE A 226 -0.38 -8.85 -15.94
C ILE A 226 0.71 -8.58 -14.90
N MET A 227 1.78 -7.86 -15.29
CA MET A 227 2.94 -7.58 -14.45
C MET A 227 2.56 -7.03 -13.06
N TYR A 228 1.56 -6.15 -13.02
CA TYR A 228 1.08 -5.47 -11.82
C TYR A 228 -0.30 -5.97 -11.34
N ALA A 229 -0.86 -7.00 -11.98
CA ALA A 229 -2.19 -7.50 -11.66
C ALA A 229 -2.41 -7.81 -10.16
N PRO A 230 -1.45 -8.36 -9.39
CA PRO A 230 -1.65 -8.60 -7.96
C PRO A 230 -1.91 -7.31 -7.16
N PHE A 231 -1.12 -6.26 -7.38
CA PHE A 231 -1.27 -5.00 -6.66
C PHE A 231 -2.44 -4.16 -7.17
N GLN A 232 -2.77 -4.27 -8.46
CA GLN A 232 -4.02 -3.75 -9.01
C GLN A 232 -5.24 -4.44 -8.39
N THR A 233 -5.18 -5.76 -8.14
CA THR A 233 -6.25 -6.50 -7.45
C THR A 233 -6.45 -5.99 -6.03
N MET A 234 -5.36 -5.82 -5.28
CA MET A 234 -5.40 -5.25 -3.94
C MET A 234 -5.97 -3.83 -3.94
N ALA A 235 -5.58 -2.99 -4.90
CA ALA A 235 -6.10 -1.63 -5.00
C ALA A 235 -7.61 -1.59 -5.30
N GLN A 236 -8.09 -2.43 -6.23
CA GLN A 236 -9.53 -2.55 -6.49
C GLN A 236 -10.29 -3.08 -5.28
N TYR A 237 -9.71 -4.04 -4.56
CA TYR A 237 -10.28 -4.54 -3.31
C TYR A 237 -10.41 -3.42 -2.27
N PHE A 238 -9.33 -2.68 -1.97
CA PHE A 238 -9.37 -1.57 -1.01
C PHE A 238 -10.37 -0.49 -1.40
N LYS A 239 -10.42 -0.13 -2.69
CA LYS A 239 -11.40 0.81 -3.24
C LYS A 239 -12.83 0.32 -3.01
N ARG A 240 -13.12 -0.97 -3.23
CA ARG A 240 -14.44 -1.60 -2.96
C ARG A 240 -14.80 -1.59 -1.47
N LYS A 241 -13.82 -1.73 -0.57
CA LYS A 241 -14.00 -1.60 0.89
C LYS A 241 -14.17 -0.15 1.37
N GLY A 242 -14.12 0.83 0.47
CA GLY A 242 -14.37 2.25 0.76
C GLY A 242 -13.12 3.06 1.15
N TYR A 243 -11.93 2.47 1.09
CA TYR A 243 -10.68 3.21 1.19
C TYR A 243 -10.52 4.13 -0.02
N ILE A 244 -9.91 5.29 0.20
CA ILE A 244 -9.70 6.28 -0.87
C ILE A 244 -8.26 6.38 -1.36
N GLY A 245 -7.39 5.53 -0.81
CA GLY A 245 -5.99 5.48 -1.17
C GLY A 245 -5.22 4.44 -0.38
N ILE A 246 -3.93 4.35 -0.69
CA ILE A 246 -2.97 3.41 -0.10
C ILE A 246 -1.69 4.17 0.22
N ILE A 247 -1.16 4.03 1.43
CA ILE A 247 0.23 4.38 1.76
C ILE A 247 1.08 3.14 1.54
N TYR A 248 2.18 3.31 0.82
CA TYR A 248 3.09 2.24 0.48
C TYR A 248 4.53 2.71 0.47
N LYS A 249 5.46 1.78 0.67
CA LYS A 249 6.90 2.05 0.66
C LYS A 249 7.37 2.54 -0.72
N SER A 250 8.25 3.54 -0.75
CA SER A 250 8.86 3.98 -2.00
C SER A 250 9.67 2.86 -2.63
N THR A 251 9.52 2.72 -3.95
CA THR A 251 10.21 1.65 -4.66
C THR A 251 11.65 1.98 -5.05
N ARG A 252 12.05 3.22 -4.78
CA ARG A 252 13.30 3.81 -5.24
C ARG A 252 14.12 4.42 -4.12
N TYR A 253 13.49 4.70 -2.97
CA TYR A 253 14.16 5.25 -1.79
C TYR A 253 13.71 4.50 -0.54
N SER A 254 14.62 3.79 0.12
CA SER A 254 14.29 2.90 1.25
C SER A 254 13.66 3.63 2.45
N GLY A 255 13.99 4.91 2.65
CA GLY A 255 13.40 5.77 3.68
C GLY A 255 12.14 6.52 3.24
N GLY A 256 11.74 6.39 1.98
CA GLY A 256 10.61 7.11 1.41
C GLY A 256 9.30 6.34 1.48
N LYS A 257 8.19 7.07 1.59
CA LYS A 257 6.84 6.54 1.44
C LYS A 257 6.10 7.31 0.36
N ASN A 258 5.14 6.64 -0.26
CA ASN A 258 4.23 7.22 -1.22
C ASN A 258 2.78 7.03 -0.75
N LEU A 259 1.92 7.91 -1.25
CA LEU A 259 0.48 7.88 -1.11
C LEU A 259 -0.12 7.87 -2.51
N VAL A 260 -0.89 6.83 -2.84
CA VAL A 260 -1.76 6.83 -4.01
C VAL A 260 -3.19 7.13 -3.58
N LEU A 261 -3.83 8.10 -4.22
CA LEU A 261 -5.23 8.46 -4.03
C LEU A 261 -6.04 8.01 -5.25
N PHE A 262 -7.16 7.32 -5.00
CA PHE A 262 -8.00 6.74 -6.05
C PHE A 262 -8.87 7.77 -6.79
N ASP A 263 -8.84 9.02 -6.36
CA ASP A 263 -9.41 10.18 -7.04
C ASP A 263 -8.38 11.31 -6.99
N LYS A 264 -8.03 11.86 -8.16
CA LYS A 264 -7.06 12.95 -8.26
C LYS A 264 -7.52 14.25 -7.60
N ASN A 265 -8.81 14.39 -7.31
CA ASN A 265 -9.39 15.58 -6.67
C ASN A 265 -9.35 15.51 -5.12
N TYR A 266 -8.87 14.41 -4.54
CA TYR A 266 -8.70 14.32 -3.08
C TYR A 266 -7.52 15.13 -2.53
N ALA A 267 -6.63 15.60 -3.40
CA ALA A 267 -5.61 16.59 -3.06
C ALA A 267 -5.43 17.56 -4.22
N GLN A 268 -4.94 18.75 -3.92
CA GLN A 268 -4.64 19.78 -4.91
C GLN A 268 -3.20 20.27 -4.77
N PRO A 269 -2.53 20.57 -5.89
CA PRO A 269 -1.22 21.20 -5.89
C PRO A 269 -1.33 22.58 -5.25
N ILE A 270 -0.37 22.91 -4.39
CA ILE A 270 -0.25 24.21 -3.76
C ILE A 270 1.07 24.83 -4.19
N GLY A 271 1.04 26.09 -4.62
CA GLY A 271 2.25 26.84 -4.97
C GLY A 271 2.99 27.35 -3.73
N PRO A 272 4.25 27.81 -3.89
CA PRO A 272 4.97 27.93 -5.15
C PRO A 272 5.55 26.59 -5.64
N ILE A 273 5.64 26.43 -6.97
CA ILE A 273 6.41 25.35 -7.61
C ILE A 273 7.89 25.69 -7.49
N ARG A 274 8.71 24.67 -7.23
CA ARG A 274 10.16 24.83 -7.04
C ARG A 274 10.89 24.17 -8.19
N GLU A 275 11.76 24.94 -8.83
CA GLU A 275 12.51 24.48 -9.99
C GLU A 275 14.01 24.70 -9.76
N TYR A 276 14.81 23.70 -10.10
CA TYR A 276 16.27 23.78 -10.11
C TYR A 276 16.88 22.69 -11.01
N ILE A 277 18.15 22.87 -11.37
CA ILE A 277 18.94 21.84 -12.03
C ILE A 277 19.57 20.97 -10.94
N ILE A 278 19.45 19.64 -11.07
CA ILE A 278 20.10 18.67 -10.17
C ILE A 278 21.60 18.60 -10.45
#